data_AF-B9NX03-F1
#
_entry.id   AF-B9NX03-F1
#
_cell.length_a   1.000
_cell.length_b   1.000
_cell.length_c   1.000
_cell.angle_alpha   90.00
_cell.angle_beta   90.00
_cell.angle_gamma   90.00
#
_symmetry.space_group_name_H-M   'P 1'
#
loop_
_entity.id
_entity.type
_entity.pdbx_description
1 polymer ?
#
loop_
_entity_poly.entity_id
_entity_poly.type
_entity_poly.pdbx_seq_one_letter_code
_entity_poly.pdbx_strand_id
1 'polypeptide(L)'
;MSQIDRILDLHKDRLQSLEDGIIGEVIGVAQAIDELRKSLDQLSMLLNERKFGKASDLGYREIASNFVFLQRTLAGLQSVDQDVSSCISDMAGDLECSYEDIEADVKSKIFCYRTRAEIAEDEAAEWKRENAEAIENVNRWVEESGLPLSKHQPE
;
A
#
# COMPACT_ATOMS: atom_id res chain seq x y z
N MET A 1 4.59 -9.46 -30.26
CA MET A 1 4.38 -8.28 -29.39
C MET A 1 3.65 -7.24 -30.19
N SER A 2 2.45 -6.89 -29.72
CA SER A 2 1.64 -5.79 -30.24
C SER A 2 2.39 -4.45 -30.10
N GLN A 3 1.98 -3.43 -30.85
CA GLN A 3 2.49 -2.06 -30.64
C GLN A 3 2.15 -1.56 -29.23
N ILE A 4 0.99 -1.96 -28.70
CA ILE A 4 0.55 -1.70 -27.33
C ILE A 4 1.53 -2.31 -26.32
N ASP A 5 1.87 -3.60 -26.46
CA ASP A 5 2.82 -4.29 -25.56
C ASP A 5 4.16 -3.55 -25.48
N ARG A 6 4.66 -3.05 -26.62
CA ARG A 6 5.94 -2.33 -26.66
C ARG A 6 5.88 -1.00 -25.92
N ILE A 7 4.78 -0.27 -26.01
CA ILE A 7 4.61 1.00 -25.30
C ILE A 7 4.40 0.77 -23.80
N LEU A 8 3.66 -0.27 -23.43
CA LEU A 8 3.54 -0.67 -22.02
C LEU A 8 4.90 -1.07 -21.41
N ASP A 9 5.75 -1.76 -22.17
CA ASP A 9 7.10 -2.11 -21.71
C ASP A 9 8.04 -0.89 -21.69
N LEU A 10 7.90 0.04 -22.65
CA LEU A 10 8.67 1.29 -22.69
C LEU A 10 8.40 2.16 -21.46
N HIS A 11 7.15 2.21 -21.01
CA HIS A 11 6.71 3.03 -19.87
C HIS A 11 6.62 2.23 -18.55
N LYS A 12 7.25 1.06 -18.47
CA LYS A 12 7.20 0.15 -17.31
C LYS A 12 7.46 0.85 -15.97
N ASP A 13 8.54 1.61 -15.85
CA ASP A 13 8.94 2.23 -14.57
C ASP A 13 7.90 3.26 -14.09
N ARG A 14 7.29 3.97 -15.03
CA ARG A 14 6.21 4.92 -14.76
C ARG A 14 4.96 4.18 -14.28
N LEU A 15 4.60 3.09 -14.94
CA LEU A 15 3.44 2.28 -14.56
C LEU A 15 3.63 1.61 -13.19
N GLN A 16 4.84 1.16 -12.87
CA GLN A 16 5.18 0.62 -11.55
C GLN A 16 5.09 1.70 -10.47
N SER A 17 5.61 2.91 -10.73
CA SER A 17 5.49 4.04 -9.80
C SER A 17 4.03 4.42 -9.54
N LEU A 18 3.16 4.33 -10.56
CA LEU A 18 1.72 4.53 -10.41
C LEU A 18 1.08 3.42 -9.59
N GLU A 19 1.45 2.15 -9.80
CA GLU A 19 0.98 1.03 -8.98
C GLU A 19 1.30 1.24 -7.50
N ASP A 20 2.56 1.55 -7.18
CA ASP A 20 3.00 1.83 -5.80
C ASP A 20 2.25 3.01 -5.18
N GLY A 21 2.03 4.08 -5.95
CA GLY A 21 1.24 5.23 -5.54
C GLY A 21 -0.21 4.88 -5.25
N ILE A 22 -0.86 4.11 -6.12
CA ILE A 22 -2.25 3.66 -5.93
C ILE A 22 -2.35 2.81 -4.66
N ILE A 23 -1.47 1.83 -4.50
CA ILE A 23 -1.46 0.94 -3.33
C ILE A 23 -1.27 1.76 -2.05
N GLY A 24 -0.31 2.68 -2.03
CA GLY A 24 -0.03 3.54 -0.88
C GLY A 24 -1.25 4.38 -0.48
N GLU A 25 -1.90 5.04 -1.44
CA GLU A 25 -3.08 5.86 -1.16
C GLU A 25 -4.30 5.04 -0.75
N VAL A 26 -4.53 3.87 -1.37
CA VAL A 26 -5.61 2.94 -0.97
C VAL A 26 -5.41 2.45 0.47
N ILE A 27 -4.18 2.09 0.85
CA ILE A 27 -3.85 1.72 2.23
C ILE A 27 -4.11 2.90 3.17
N GLY A 28 -3.66 4.11 2.81
CA GLY A 28 -3.89 5.32 3.59
C GLY A 28 -5.38 5.58 3.82
N VAL A 29 -6.20 5.47 2.77
CA VAL A 29 -7.67 5.61 2.87
C VAL A 29 -8.25 4.52 3.78
N ALA A 30 -7.84 3.27 3.63
CA ALA A 30 -8.32 2.17 4.48
C ALA A 30 -8.00 2.40 5.96
N GLN A 31 -6.78 2.84 6.28
CA GLN A 31 -6.37 3.20 7.62
C GLN A 31 -7.19 4.37 8.18
N ALA A 32 -7.38 5.42 7.38
CA ALA A 32 -8.18 6.59 7.79
C ALA A 32 -9.64 6.23 8.09
N ILE A 33 -10.24 5.35 7.28
CA ILE A 33 -11.60 4.85 7.50
C ILE A 33 -11.68 4.03 8.79
N ASP A 34 -10.72 3.14 9.04
CA ASP A 34 -10.73 2.29 10.24
C ASP A 34 -10.57 3.13 11.53
N GLU A 35 -9.67 4.11 11.52
CA GLU A 35 -9.50 5.03 12.66
C GLU A 35 -10.73 5.91 12.90
N LEU A 36 -11.34 6.43 11.83
CA LEU A 36 -12.59 7.18 11.96
C LEU A 36 -13.71 6.29 12.52
N ARG A 37 -13.83 5.05 12.04
CA ARG A 37 -14.81 4.08 12.55
C ARG A 37 -14.61 3.83 14.05
N LYS A 38 -13.39 3.54 14.50
CA LYS A 38 -13.08 3.31 15.92
C LYS A 38 -13.51 4.49 16.79
N SER A 39 -13.22 5.72 16.37
CA SER A 39 -13.63 6.92 17.12
C SER A 39 -15.15 7.11 17.13
N LEU A 40 -15.85 6.77 16.05
CA LEU A 40 -17.32 6.81 16.01
C LEU A 40 -17.96 5.72 16.89
N ASP A 41 -17.39 4.53 16.94
CA ASP A 41 -17.82 3.45 17.85
C ASP A 41 -17.65 3.88 19.31
N GLN A 42 -16.51 4.49 19.64
CA GLN A 42 -16.25 5.05 20.97
C GLN A 42 -17.22 6.19 21.32
N LEU A 43 -17.55 7.07 20.36
CA LEU A 43 -18.56 8.10 20.55
C LEU A 43 -19.91 7.48 20.90
N SER A 44 -20.34 6.47 20.16
CA SER A 44 -21.59 5.73 20.40
C SER A 44 -21.62 5.15 21.82
N MET A 45 -20.52 4.53 22.27
CA MET A 45 -20.39 4.03 23.65
C MET A 45 -20.55 5.15 24.70
N LEU A 46 -19.86 6.29 24.51
CA LEU A 46 -19.95 7.41 25.46
C LEU A 46 -21.35 8.02 25.53
N LEU A 47 -22.05 8.10 24.40
CA LEU A 47 -23.43 8.57 24.34
C LEU A 47 -24.38 7.61 25.06
N ASN A 48 -24.22 6.30 24.88
CA ASN A 48 -24.99 5.27 25.59
C ASN A 48 -24.78 5.33 27.11
N GLU A 49 -23.56 5.62 27.55
CA GLU A 49 -23.22 5.81 28.96
C GLU A 49 -23.57 7.21 29.51
N ARG A 50 -24.19 8.08 28.70
CA ARG A 50 -24.54 9.47 29.04
C ARG A 50 -23.34 10.33 29.46
N LYS A 51 -22.15 10.00 28.98
CA LYS A 51 -20.89 10.74 29.23
C LYS A 51 -20.72 11.89 28.22
N PHE A 52 -21.67 12.83 28.20
CA PHE A 52 -21.76 13.87 27.16
C PHE A 52 -20.54 14.78 27.05
N GLY A 53 -19.90 15.13 28.18
CA GLY A 53 -18.67 15.95 28.16
C GLY A 53 -17.53 15.25 27.41
N LYS A 54 -17.31 13.97 27.70
CA LYS A 54 -16.30 13.16 27.00
C LYS A 54 -16.67 12.92 25.54
N ALA A 55 -17.94 12.72 25.24
CA ALA A 55 -18.43 12.55 23.87
C ALA A 55 -18.18 13.83 23.04
N SER A 56 -18.45 15.00 23.61
CA SER A 56 -18.16 16.30 22.98
C SER A 56 -16.66 16.46 22.71
N ASP A 57 -15.83 16.20 23.73
CA ASP A 57 -14.37 16.26 23.62
C ASP A 57 -13.81 15.35 22.52
N LEU A 58 -14.31 14.11 22.43
CA LEU A 58 -13.93 13.15 21.41
C LEU A 58 -14.32 13.63 20.01
N GLY A 59 -15.53 14.20 19.88
CA GLY A 59 -16.04 14.76 18.63
C GLY A 59 -15.16 15.88 18.06
N TYR A 60 -14.85 16.88 18.89
CA TYR A 60 -14.08 18.05 18.46
C TYR A 60 -12.59 17.76 18.24
N ARG A 61 -12.05 16.70 18.84
CA ARG A 61 -10.62 16.37 18.74
C ARG A 61 -10.37 15.20 17.80
N GLU A 62 -10.67 13.98 18.25
CA GLU A 62 -10.26 12.78 17.53
C GLU A 62 -11.08 12.56 16.26
N ILE A 63 -12.41 12.69 16.33
CA ILE A 63 -13.26 12.49 15.15
C ILE A 63 -12.97 13.56 14.09
N ALA A 64 -12.86 14.82 14.50
CA ALA A 64 -12.50 15.90 13.58
C ALA A 64 -11.12 15.66 12.92
N SER A 65 -10.12 15.26 13.70
CA SER A 65 -8.78 14.92 13.19
C SER A 65 -8.81 13.75 12.21
N ASN A 66 -9.50 12.66 12.55
CA ASN A 66 -9.61 11.47 11.71
C ASN A 66 -10.37 11.76 10.41
N PHE A 67 -11.38 12.64 10.47
CA PHE A 67 -12.09 13.09 9.28
C PHE A 67 -11.18 13.91 8.35
N VAL A 68 -10.40 14.85 8.90
CA VAL A 68 -9.42 15.61 8.10
C VAL A 68 -8.37 14.70 7.49
N PHE A 69 -7.91 13.69 8.23
CA PHE A 69 -6.98 12.68 7.72
C PHE A 69 -7.59 11.89 6.55
N LEU A 70 -8.84 11.45 6.66
CA LEU A 70 -9.58 10.79 5.58
C LEU A 70 -9.69 11.69 4.34
N GLN A 71 -10.01 12.97 4.51
CA GLN A 71 -10.07 13.92 3.40
C GLN A 71 -8.73 14.05 2.68
N ARG A 72 -7.62 14.05 3.44
CA ARG A 72 -6.27 14.12 2.90
C ARG A 72 -5.92 12.88 2.08
N THR A 73 -6.21 11.68 2.60
CA THR A 73 -5.92 10.42 1.89
C THR A 73 -6.80 10.27 0.65
N LEU A 74 -8.05 10.74 0.69
CA LEU A 74 -8.91 10.77 -0.51
C LEU A 74 -8.39 11.74 -1.57
N ALA A 75 -7.85 12.90 -1.16
CA ALA A 75 -7.24 13.83 -2.10
C ALA A 75 -5.95 13.25 -2.73
N GLY A 76 -5.16 12.50 -1.97
CA GLY A 76 -4.01 11.74 -2.48
C GLY A 76 -4.43 10.72 -3.53
N LEU A 77 -5.43 9.89 -3.21
CA LEU A 77 -5.98 8.91 -4.16
C LEU A 77 -6.51 9.57 -5.44
N GLN A 78 -7.20 10.70 -5.33
CA GLN A 78 -7.67 11.46 -6.49
C GLN A 78 -6.51 12.00 -7.34
N SER A 79 -5.41 12.41 -6.72
CA SER A 79 -4.23 12.90 -7.44
C SER A 79 -3.61 11.77 -8.26
N VAL A 80 -3.50 10.57 -7.69
CA VAL A 80 -2.98 9.39 -8.39
C VAL A 80 -3.89 8.96 -9.54
N ASP A 81 -5.22 9.01 -9.35
CA ASP A 81 -6.17 8.73 -10.44
C ASP A 81 -5.98 9.71 -11.62
N GLN A 82 -5.74 10.99 -11.33
CA GLN A 82 -5.42 11.97 -12.35
C GLN A 82 -4.09 11.67 -13.07
N ASP A 83 -3.06 11.22 -12.34
CA ASP A 83 -1.78 10.83 -12.92
C ASP A 83 -1.92 9.60 -13.84
N VAL A 84 -2.79 8.64 -13.48
CA VAL A 84 -3.15 7.49 -14.34
C VAL A 84 -3.81 7.99 -15.63
N SER A 85 -4.80 8.88 -15.55
CA SER A 85 -5.44 9.45 -16.74
C SER A 85 -4.46 10.22 -17.63
N SER A 86 -3.52 10.97 -17.03
CA SER A 86 -2.45 11.63 -17.79
C SER A 86 -1.56 10.61 -18.48
N CYS A 87 -1.20 9.51 -17.79
CA CYS A 87 -0.36 8.46 -18.34
C CYS A 87 -1.00 7.77 -19.55
N ILE A 88 -2.30 7.47 -19.47
CA ILE A 88 -3.05 6.91 -20.60
C ILE A 88 -3.07 7.90 -21.77
N SER A 89 -3.33 9.18 -21.50
CA SER A 89 -3.36 10.21 -22.54
C SER A 89 -2.01 10.36 -23.26
N ASP A 90 -0.90 10.30 -22.52
CA ASP A 90 0.45 10.35 -23.10
C ASP A 90 0.70 9.13 -24.01
N MET A 91 0.38 7.93 -23.54
CA MET A 91 0.55 6.69 -24.33
C MET A 91 -0.35 6.65 -25.56
N ALA A 92 -1.56 7.22 -25.47
CA ALA A 92 -2.47 7.33 -26.61
C ALA A 92 -1.88 8.28 -27.67
N GLY A 93 -1.25 9.36 -27.22
CA GLY A 93 -0.46 10.25 -28.07
C GLY A 93 0.70 9.53 -28.76
N ASP A 94 1.46 8.72 -28.03
CA ASP A 94 2.57 7.94 -28.57
C ASP A 94 2.11 6.87 -29.60
N LEU A 95 0.88 6.35 -29.45
CA LEU A 95 0.27 5.36 -30.35
C LEU A 95 -0.55 5.97 -31.50
N GLU A 96 -0.73 7.30 -31.50
CA GLU A 96 -1.65 8.00 -32.40
C GLU A 96 -3.08 7.42 -32.37
N CYS A 97 -3.56 7.01 -31.19
CA CYS A 97 -4.90 6.45 -30.98
C CYS A 97 -5.75 7.29 -30.01
N SER A 98 -7.01 6.90 -29.79
CA SER A 98 -7.83 7.54 -28.76
C SER A 98 -7.47 7.04 -27.36
N TYR A 99 -7.86 7.80 -26.34
CA TYR A 99 -7.70 7.41 -24.93
C TYR A 99 -8.44 6.09 -24.65
N GLU A 100 -9.66 5.97 -25.18
CA GLU A 100 -10.55 4.82 -24.97
C GLU A 100 -10.00 3.54 -25.61
N ASP A 101 -9.17 3.65 -26.66
CA ASP A 101 -8.60 2.49 -27.35
C ASP A 101 -7.55 1.74 -26.52
N ILE A 102 -6.92 2.40 -25.54
CA ILE A 102 -5.80 1.82 -24.77
C ILE A 102 -6.00 1.84 -23.25
N GLU A 103 -7.03 2.53 -22.77
CA GLU A 103 -7.33 2.68 -21.34
C GLU A 103 -7.35 1.32 -20.62
N ALA A 104 -8.04 0.33 -21.20
CA ALA A 104 -8.21 -0.98 -20.60
C ALA A 104 -6.87 -1.73 -20.47
N ASP A 105 -6.02 -1.67 -21.51
CA ASP A 105 -4.71 -2.32 -21.51
C ASP A 105 -3.77 -1.67 -20.49
N VAL A 106 -3.72 -0.34 -20.46
CA VAL A 106 -2.88 0.40 -19.49
C VAL A 106 -3.35 0.12 -18.06
N LYS A 107 -4.64 0.26 -17.78
CA LYS A 107 -5.19 -0.02 -16.43
C LYS A 107 -4.96 -1.46 -16.01
N SER A 108 -5.16 -2.43 -16.91
CA SER A 108 -4.87 -3.83 -16.61
C SER A 108 -3.40 -4.05 -16.29
N LYS A 109 -2.49 -3.34 -16.98
CA LYS A 109 -1.06 -3.50 -16.81
C LYS A 109 -0.55 -2.88 -15.50
N ILE A 110 -1.12 -1.74 -15.08
CA ILE A 110 -0.77 -1.08 -13.80
C ILE A 110 -0.88 -2.05 -12.62
N PHE A 111 -1.93 -2.88 -12.56
CA PHE A 111 -2.14 -3.83 -11.44
C PHE A 111 -1.38 -5.16 -11.59
N CYS A 112 -0.40 -5.24 -12.49
CA CYS A 112 0.31 -6.47 -12.83
C CYS A 112 1.85 -6.34 -12.74
N TYR A 113 2.39 -5.24 -12.21
CA TYR A 113 3.84 -5.03 -12.19
C TYR A 113 4.54 -5.65 -10.98
N ARG A 114 3.87 -5.80 -9.83
CA ARG A 114 4.39 -6.65 -8.76
C ARG A 114 4.36 -8.12 -9.17
N THR A 115 5.54 -8.64 -9.49
CA THR A 115 5.71 -10.07 -9.75
C THR A 115 5.56 -10.85 -8.45
N ARG A 116 5.10 -12.11 -8.54
CA ARG A 116 5.03 -13.01 -7.37
C ARG A 116 6.41 -13.20 -6.70
N ALA A 117 7.50 -12.95 -7.43
CA ALA A 117 8.85 -12.99 -6.90
C ALA A 117 9.15 -11.78 -6.00
N GLU A 118 8.79 -10.56 -6.43
CA GLU A 118 8.95 -9.33 -5.62
C GLU A 118 8.07 -9.38 -4.37
N ILE A 119 6.84 -9.89 -4.49
CA ILE A 119 5.96 -10.12 -3.32
C ILE A 119 6.59 -11.13 -2.34
N ALA A 120 7.14 -12.23 -2.85
CA ALA A 120 7.80 -13.23 -2.02
C ALA A 120 9.09 -12.72 -1.35
N GLU A 121 9.81 -11.82 -2.01
CA GLU A 121 11.00 -11.18 -1.45
C GLU A 121 10.64 -10.25 -0.29
N ASP A 122 9.60 -9.43 -0.46
CA ASP A 122 9.07 -8.55 0.60
C ASP A 122 8.54 -9.36 1.79
N GLU A 123 7.74 -10.41 1.52
CA GLU A 123 7.23 -11.33 2.55
C GLU A 123 8.38 -12.04 3.30
N ALA A 124 9.43 -12.45 2.58
CA ALA A 124 10.60 -13.08 3.18
C ALA A 124 11.41 -12.08 4.04
N ALA A 125 11.53 -10.83 3.60
CA ALA A 125 12.20 -9.78 4.36
C ALA A 125 11.42 -9.41 5.64
N GLU A 126 10.10 -9.33 5.55
CA GLU A 126 9.21 -9.09 6.68
C GLU A 126 9.24 -10.25 7.68
N TRP A 127 9.10 -11.49 7.21
CA TRP A 127 9.21 -12.69 8.05
C TRP A 127 10.56 -12.75 8.77
N LYS A 128 11.68 -12.45 8.09
CA LYS A 128 13.01 -12.40 8.70
C LYS A 128 13.10 -11.33 9.80
N ARG A 129 12.43 -10.19 9.62
CA ARG A 129 12.39 -9.09 10.59
C ARG A 129 11.62 -9.49 11.85
N GLU A 130 10.45 -10.08 11.68
CA GLU A 130 9.58 -10.54 12.78
C GLU A 130 10.19 -11.72 13.56
N ASN A 131 10.91 -12.61 12.86
CA ASN A 131 11.50 -13.80 13.46
C ASN A 131 12.98 -13.61 13.84
N ALA A 132 13.53 -12.39 13.74
CA ALA A 132 14.95 -12.12 13.99
C ALA A 132 15.40 -12.60 15.39
N GLU A 133 14.63 -12.29 16.43
CA GLU A 133 14.94 -12.73 17.81
C GLU A 133 14.82 -14.25 17.99
N ALA A 134 13.84 -14.88 17.34
CA ALA A 134 13.67 -16.33 17.38
C ALA A 134 14.82 -17.04 16.66
N ILE A 135 15.25 -16.52 15.51
CA ILE A 135 16.40 -17.01 14.75
C ILE A 135 17.68 -16.86 15.58
N GLU A 136 17.89 -15.73 16.26
CA GLU A 136 19.05 -15.51 17.12
C GLU A 136 19.08 -16.48 18.31
N ASN A 137 17.94 -16.68 18.98
CA ASN A 137 17.83 -17.62 20.09
C ASN A 137 18.09 -19.07 19.66
N VAL A 138 17.59 -19.48 18.48
CA VAL A 138 17.86 -20.80 17.91
C VAL A 138 19.33 -20.95 17.55
N ASN A 139 19.92 -19.94 16.89
CA ASN A 139 21.33 -19.98 16.51
C ASN A 139 22.25 -20.13 17.74
N ARG A 140 21.94 -19.38 18.81
CA ARG A 140 22.66 -19.48 20.08
C ARG A 140 22.59 -20.89 20.68
N TRP A 141 21.40 -21.49 20.71
CA TRP A 141 21.22 -22.86 21.22
C TRP A 141 22.00 -23.89 20.39
N VAL A 142 22.04 -23.75 19.06
CA VAL A 142 22.80 -24.66 18.17
C VAL A 142 24.31 -24.55 18.41
N GLU A 143 24.83 -23.34 18.61
CA GLU A 143 26.24 -23.11 18.94
C GLU A 143 26.62 -23.67 20.32
N GLU A 144 25.77 -23.43 21.33
CA GLU A 144 25.93 -23.99 22.67
C GLU A 144 25.85 -25.52 22.69
N SER A 145 25.07 -26.11 21.76
CA SER A 145 24.93 -27.56 21.57
C SER A 145 26.06 -28.19 20.73
N GLY A 146 27.06 -27.39 20.32
CA GLY A 146 28.30 -27.87 19.72
C GLY A 146 28.31 -27.98 18.19
N LEU A 147 27.35 -27.36 17.50
CA LEU A 147 27.33 -27.26 16.03
C LEU A 147 27.76 -25.86 15.59
N PRO A 148 28.99 -25.68 15.05
CA PRO A 148 29.46 -24.36 14.63
C PRO A 148 28.76 -23.94 13.34
N LEU A 149 27.76 -23.05 13.47
CA LEU A 149 26.96 -22.52 12.37
C LEU A 149 27.78 -21.74 11.34
N SER A 150 28.94 -21.21 11.74
CA SER A 150 29.89 -20.50 10.88
C SER A 150 30.44 -21.32 9.71
N LYS A 151 30.28 -22.66 9.71
CA LYS A 151 30.67 -23.54 8.59
C LYS A 151 29.55 -23.80 7.58
N HIS A 152 28.32 -23.38 7.87
CA HIS A 152 27.11 -23.78 7.12
C HIS A 152 26.25 -22.61 6.64
N GLN A 153 26.58 -21.37 7.01
CA GLN A 153 25.98 -20.20 6.36
C GLN A 153 26.63 -19.98 4.99
N PRO A 154 25.86 -19.85 3.89
CA PRO A 154 26.42 -19.42 2.62
C PRO A 154 26.90 -17.96 2.74
N GLU A 155 28.04 -17.66 2.11
CA GLU A 155 28.55 -16.28 1.95
C GLU A 155 27.55 -15.37 1.19
#